data_AF-A0A9D9DI40-F1
#
_entry.id   AF-A0A9D9DI40-F1
#
_cell.length_a   1.000
_cell.length_b   1.000
_cell.length_c   1.000
_cell.angle_alpha   90.00
_cell.angle_beta   90.00
_cell.angle_gamma   90.00
#
_symmetry.space_group_name_H-M   'P 1'
#
loop_
_entity.id
_entity.type
_entity.pdbx_description
1 polymer ?
#
loop_
_entity_poly.entity_id
_entity_poly.type
_entity_poly.pdbx_seq_one_letter_code
_entity_poly.pdbx_strand_id
1 'polypeptide(L)'
;APAPTPAPAAVEEKPEPVKRVVGAVNPDLPPHDKIIRIPFPTRMVDADKDMKSNYNELKSEILSYGVKSRVSNSGDTFRLHKITFVKITIAGKSLKLYFALDPKEYANSTYPVQDVSHKNIYKDIPMVFKVKSELSMRRAKQLIADVMDKHGLEQGKIIPHNYAADLKDYVPTGGGASDEEDDD
;
A
#
# COMPACT_ATOMS: atom_id res chain seq x y z
N ALA A 1 -43.02 -16.29 -44.61
CA ALA A 1 -42.64 -14.86 -44.48
C ALA A 1 -43.72 -14.18 -43.63
N PRO A 2 -43.41 -13.20 -42.77
CA PRO A 2 -42.19 -12.40 -42.64
C PRO A 2 -41.44 -12.57 -41.30
N ALA A 3 -40.18 -12.14 -41.31
CA ALA A 3 -39.28 -12.11 -40.17
C ALA A 3 -39.67 -11.04 -39.13
N PRO A 4 -39.53 -11.29 -37.83
CA PRO A 4 -39.51 -10.23 -36.83
C PRO A 4 -38.14 -9.55 -36.82
N THR A 5 -38.18 -8.27 -37.13
CA THR A 5 -37.13 -7.27 -37.00
C THR A 5 -36.50 -7.30 -35.60
N PRO A 6 -35.16 -7.15 -35.47
CA PRO A 6 -34.50 -7.09 -34.16
C PRO A 6 -34.82 -5.78 -33.43
N ALA A 7 -35.19 -5.91 -32.15
CA ALA A 7 -35.29 -4.79 -31.24
C ALA A 7 -33.89 -4.13 -31.07
N PRO A 8 -33.81 -2.79 -31.01
CA PRO A 8 -32.54 -2.10 -30.82
C PRO A 8 -32.00 -2.35 -29.41
N ALA A 9 -30.71 -2.68 -29.36
CA ALA A 9 -29.94 -2.84 -28.14
C ALA A 9 -29.99 -1.55 -27.29
N ALA A 10 -30.41 -1.70 -26.03
CA ALA A 10 -30.16 -0.71 -25.00
C ALA A 10 -28.65 -0.65 -24.77
N VAL A 11 -28.04 0.44 -25.21
CA VAL A 11 -26.67 0.81 -24.86
C VAL A 11 -26.70 1.27 -23.41
N GLU A 12 -26.21 0.44 -22.49
CA GLU A 12 -25.82 0.88 -21.14
C GLU A 12 -24.68 1.90 -21.29
N GLU A 13 -25.02 3.16 -21.09
CA GLU A 13 -24.06 4.25 -21.02
C GLU A 13 -23.28 4.14 -19.70
N LYS A 14 -22.08 3.59 -19.78
CA LYS A 14 -21.08 3.60 -18.72
C LYS A 14 -20.66 5.07 -18.50
N PRO A 15 -20.88 5.70 -17.34
CA PRO A 15 -20.52 7.09 -17.15
C PRO A 15 -19.00 7.24 -17.29
N GLU A 16 -18.58 8.03 -18.28
CA GLU A 16 -17.19 8.36 -18.49
C GLU A 16 -16.62 9.07 -17.25
N PRO A 17 -15.36 8.79 -16.86
CA PRO A 17 -14.76 9.42 -15.70
C PRO A 17 -14.57 10.92 -15.97
N VAL A 18 -15.38 11.73 -15.29
CA VAL A 18 -15.29 13.18 -15.28
C VAL A 18 -13.85 13.58 -14.91
N LYS A 19 -13.12 14.14 -15.86
CA LYS A 19 -11.80 14.73 -15.63
C LYS A 19 -11.98 15.83 -14.59
N ARG A 20 -11.34 15.68 -13.43
CA ARG A 20 -11.26 16.76 -12.43
C ARG A 20 -10.46 17.90 -13.06
N VAL A 21 -11.14 18.98 -13.43
CA VAL A 21 -10.51 20.24 -13.80
C VAL A 21 -9.91 20.80 -12.52
N VAL A 22 -8.58 20.72 -12.40
CA VAL A 22 -7.82 21.44 -11.38
C VAL A 22 -7.56 22.81 -11.98
N GLY A 23 -8.18 23.87 -11.46
CA GLY A 23 -7.93 25.22 -12.00
C GLY A 23 -9.04 26.27 -11.88
N ALA A 24 -9.86 26.24 -10.84
CA ALA A 24 -10.65 27.42 -10.46
C ALA A 24 -10.63 27.53 -8.94
N VAL A 25 -9.63 28.24 -8.40
CA VAL A 25 -9.64 28.68 -7.01
C VAL A 25 -10.70 29.78 -6.92
N ASN A 26 -11.86 29.47 -6.34
CA ASN A 26 -12.83 30.48 -5.97
C ASN A 26 -12.21 31.38 -4.89
N PRO A 27 -12.07 32.70 -5.12
CA PRO A 27 -11.34 33.60 -4.23
C PRO A 27 -12.05 33.87 -2.88
N ASP A 28 -13.31 33.45 -2.73
CA ASP A 28 -14.14 33.65 -1.53
C ASP A 28 -14.16 32.46 -0.56
N LEU A 29 -13.41 31.39 -0.82
CA LEU A 29 -13.30 30.30 0.16
C LEU A 29 -12.40 30.71 1.33
N PRO A 30 -12.83 30.54 2.59
CA PRO A 30 -11.95 30.76 3.74
C PRO A 30 -10.73 29.84 3.63
N PRO A 31 -9.52 30.33 3.99
CA PRO A 31 -8.31 29.54 3.91
C PRO A 31 -8.50 28.25 4.72
N HIS A 32 -8.47 27.11 4.05
CA HIS A 32 -8.49 25.82 4.73
C HIS A 32 -7.18 25.68 5.52
N ASP A 33 -7.30 25.27 6.79
CA ASP A 33 -6.13 24.93 7.61
C ASP A 33 -5.22 23.96 6.85
N LYS A 34 -3.92 24.24 6.82
CA LYS A 34 -2.93 23.39 6.13
C LYS A 34 -3.08 21.96 6.65
N ILE A 35 -3.45 21.03 5.78
CA ILE A 35 -3.59 19.62 6.14
C ILE A 35 -2.20 19.06 6.45
N ILE A 36 -1.83 19.01 7.73
CA ILE A 36 -0.56 18.43 8.18
C ILE A 36 -0.63 16.92 8.00
N ARG A 37 0.04 16.41 6.97
CA ARG A 37 0.15 14.96 6.74
C ARG A 37 1.21 14.38 7.67
N ILE A 38 0.76 13.78 8.77
CA ILE A 38 1.64 13.05 9.69
C ILE A 38 2.32 11.89 8.94
N PRO A 39 3.66 11.83 8.87
CA PRO A 39 4.39 10.83 8.11
C PRO A 39 4.35 9.46 8.81
N PHE A 40 4.58 8.40 8.04
CA PHE A 40 4.56 7.02 8.54
C PHE A 40 5.44 6.76 9.77
N PRO A 41 6.71 7.21 9.83
CA PRO A 41 7.58 7.00 10.99
C PRO A 41 6.98 7.57 12.28
N THR A 42 6.51 8.82 12.25
CA THR A 42 5.84 9.47 13.39
C THR A 42 4.60 8.69 13.82
N ARG A 43 3.73 8.29 12.87
CA ARG A 43 2.55 7.47 13.18
C ARG A 43 2.89 6.13 13.80
N MET A 44 4.03 5.53 13.45
CA MET A 44 4.46 4.26 14.02
C MET A 44 5.06 4.43 15.42
N VAL A 45 5.74 5.56 15.69
CA VAL A 45 6.22 5.90 17.03
C VAL A 45 5.06 6.16 17.99
N ASP A 46 3.98 6.77 17.50
CA ASP A 46 2.77 7.05 18.31
C ASP A 46 1.80 5.86 18.36
N ALA A 47 2.08 4.79 17.62
CA ALA A 47 1.23 3.61 17.55
C ALA A 47 1.13 2.83 18.88
N ASP A 48 0.04 2.09 19.03
CA ASP A 48 -0.17 1.15 20.13
C ASP A 48 0.93 0.07 20.16
N LYS A 49 1.17 -0.49 21.35
CA LYS A 49 2.19 -1.53 21.56
C LYS A 49 1.99 -2.73 20.63
N ASP A 50 0.75 -3.15 20.43
CA ASP A 50 0.40 -4.28 19.56
C ASP A 50 0.73 -3.97 18.10
N MET A 51 0.46 -2.76 17.63
CA MET A 51 0.76 -2.36 16.26
C MET A 51 2.28 -2.29 16.03
N LYS A 52 3.05 -1.80 17.02
CA LYS A 52 4.52 -1.82 16.98
C LYS A 52 5.07 -3.25 16.97
N SER A 53 4.53 -4.14 17.81
CA SER A 53 4.92 -5.55 17.84
C SER A 53 4.65 -6.24 16.51
N ASN A 54 3.45 -6.05 15.97
CA ASN A 54 3.05 -6.59 14.66
C ASN A 54 3.96 -6.08 13.54
N TYR A 55 4.31 -4.79 13.56
CA TYR A 55 5.24 -4.22 12.58
C TYR A 55 6.64 -4.84 12.71
N ASN A 56 7.16 -4.97 13.92
CA ASN A 56 8.48 -5.56 14.17
C ASN A 56 8.55 -7.01 13.71
N GLU A 57 7.53 -7.82 14.00
CA GLU A 57 7.44 -9.20 13.55
C GLU A 57 7.39 -9.30 12.02
N LEU A 58 6.48 -8.57 11.38
CA LEU A 58 6.35 -8.59 9.92
C LEU A 58 7.62 -8.11 9.23
N LYS A 59 8.26 -7.07 9.76
CA LYS A 59 9.51 -6.55 9.20
C LYS A 59 10.66 -7.54 9.37
N SER A 60 10.78 -8.18 10.52
CA SER A 60 11.80 -9.22 10.76
C SER A 60 11.60 -10.40 9.81
N GLU A 61 10.35 -10.84 9.63
CA GLU A 61 9.97 -11.91 8.71
C GLU A 61 10.38 -11.55 7.27
N ILE A 62 9.99 -10.38 6.78
CA ILE A 62 10.28 -9.95 5.41
C ILE A 62 11.80 -9.81 5.19
N LEU A 63 12.52 -9.20 6.13
CA LEU A 63 13.97 -9.01 6.02
C LEU A 63 14.75 -10.32 6.04
N SER A 64 14.19 -11.39 6.63
CA SER A 64 14.83 -12.71 6.63
C SER A 64 15.03 -13.27 5.22
N TYR A 65 14.22 -12.86 4.23
CA TYR A 65 14.34 -13.25 2.81
C TYR A 65 15.41 -12.47 2.04
N GLY A 66 16.22 -11.63 2.71
CA GLY A 66 17.31 -10.88 2.07
C GLY A 66 16.87 -9.63 1.30
N VAL A 67 15.61 -9.24 1.39
CA VAL A 67 15.10 -8.01 0.77
C VAL A 67 15.52 -6.76 1.54
N LYS A 68 15.58 -5.61 0.86
CA LYS A 68 15.96 -4.33 1.47
C LYS A 68 14.71 -3.52 1.84
N SER A 69 14.64 -3.07 3.08
CA SER A 69 13.63 -2.10 3.55
C SER A 69 14.04 -0.68 3.18
N ARG A 70 13.09 0.10 2.68
CA ARG A 70 13.18 1.55 2.48
C ARG A 70 11.97 2.20 3.13
N VAL A 71 12.20 2.86 4.25
CA VAL A 71 11.20 3.68 4.94
C VAL A 71 11.05 5.02 4.22
N SER A 72 9.80 5.47 4.09
CA SER A 72 9.43 6.76 3.51
C SER A 72 8.28 7.39 4.29
N ASN A 73 7.95 8.65 4.03
CA ASN A 73 6.78 9.31 4.61
C ASN A 73 5.46 8.56 4.32
N SER A 74 5.41 7.80 3.22
CA SER A 74 4.22 7.03 2.80
C SER A 74 4.09 5.65 3.46
N GLY A 75 5.20 5.08 3.95
CA GLY A 75 5.26 3.68 4.37
C GLY A 75 6.64 3.06 4.22
N ASP A 76 6.76 1.80 4.62
CA ASP A 76 7.95 0.97 4.51
C ASP A 76 7.83 0.06 3.29
N THR A 77 8.78 0.16 2.36
CA THR A 77 8.76 -0.58 1.09
C THR A 77 9.90 -1.58 1.06
N PHE A 78 9.59 -2.84 0.75
CA PHE A 78 10.54 -3.95 0.70
C PHE A 78 10.77 -4.32 -0.75
N ARG A 79 12.03 -4.14 -1.18
CA ARG A 79 12.43 -4.32 -2.57
C ARG A 79 13.74 -5.08 -2.66
N LEU A 80 13.92 -5.78 -3.76
CA LEU A 80 15.19 -6.38 -4.15
C LEU A 80 15.42 -6.06 -5.62
N HIS A 81 16.60 -5.53 -5.95
CA HIS A 81 16.91 -5.02 -7.29
C HIS A 81 15.85 -4.02 -7.80
N LYS A 82 15.15 -4.36 -8.88
CA LYS A 82 14.12 -3.53 -9.53
C LYS A 82 12.69 -3.94 -9.16
N ILE A 83 12.51 -4.92 -8.28
CA ILE A 83 11.21 -5.51 -7.96
C ILE A 83 10.81 -5.11 -6.53
N THR A 84 9.56 -4.66 -6.38
CA THR A 84 8.95 -4.41 -5.07
C THR A 84 8.06 -5.59 -4.72
N PHE A 85 8.29 -6.21 -3.57
CA PHE A 85 7.53 -7.39 -3.15
C PHE A 85 6.42 -7.04 -2.19
N VAL A 86 6.76 -6.23 -1.18
CA VAL A 86 5.85 -5.89 -0.09
C VAL A 86 5.96 -4.40 0.22
N LYS A 87 4.83 -3.76 0.54
CA LYS A 87 4.82 -2.44 1.16
C LYS A 87 3.91 -2.45 2.38
N ILE A 88 4.41 -1.91 3.50
CA ILE A 88 3.65 -1.75 4.74
C ILE A 88 3.28 -0.27 4.90
N THR A 89 2.02 -0.03 5.23
CA THR A 89 1.46 1.29 5.53
C THR A 89 0.55 1.21 6.75
N ILE A 90 0.16 2.37 7.28
CA ILE A 90 -0.80 2.47 8.41
C ILE A 90 -2.17 2.87 7.87
N ALA A 91 -3.21 2.13 8.28
CA ALA A 91 -4.60 2.38 7.93
C ALA A 91 -5.47 2.46 9.20
N GLY A 92 -5.52 3.65 9.82
CA GLY A 92 -6.15 3.86 11.12
C GLY A 92 -5.32 3.20 12.22
N LYS A 93 -5.94 2.32 13.01
CA LYS A 93 -5.31 1.54 14.09
C LYS A 93 -4.82 0.16 13.65
N SER A 94 -4.35 0.04 12.42
CA SER A 94 -4.05 -1.26 11.81
C SER A 94 -3.01 -1.13 10.71
N LEU A 95 -2.25 -2.20 10.48
CA LEU A 95 -1.30 -2.27 9.37
C LEU A 95 -2.02 -2.70 8.09
N LYS A 96 -1.62 -2.09 6.98
CA LYS A 96 -2.06 -2.45 5.64
C LYS A 96 -0.83 -2.84 4.82
N LEU A 97 -0.85 -4.07 4.33
CA LEU A 97 0.20 -4.65 3.50
C LEU A 97 -0.27 -4.66 2.05
N TYR A 98 0.67 -4.39 1.16
CA TYR A 98 0.53 -4.50 -0.28
C TYR A 98 1.52 -5.57 -0.74
N PHE A 99 1.10 -6.44 -1.64
CA PHE A 99 1.84 -7.61 -2.08
C PHE A 99 1.92 -7.65 -3.60
N ALA A 100 3.05 -8.12 -4.13
CA ALA A 100 3.27 -8.45 -5.54
C ALA A 100 2.60 -9.79 -5.93
N LEU A 101 1.32 -9.93 -5.59
CA LEU A 101 0.49 -11.09 -5.91
C LEU A 101 -0.73 -10.65 -6.71
N ASP A 102 -1.27 -11.54 -7.55
CA ASP A 102 -2.53 -11.28 -8.24
C ASP A 102 -3.71 -11.49 -7.26
N PRO A 103 -4.50 -10.44 -6.96
CA PRO A 103 -5.66 -10.57 -6.08
C PRO A 103 -6.72 -11.56 -6.61
N LYS A 104 -6.75 -11.86 -7.91
CA LYS A 104 -7.71 -12.81 -8.51
C LYS A 104 -7.47 -14.24 -8.07
N GLU A 105 -6.23 -14.64 -7.85
CA GLU A 105 -5.89 -15.99 -7.36
C GLU A 105 -6.44 -16.22 -5.94
N TYR A 106 -6.56 -15.14 -5.17
CA TYR A 106 -7.04 -15.17 -3.79
C TYR A 106 -8.52 -14.77 -3.67
N ALA A 107 -9.22 -14.47 -4.78
CA ALA A 107 -10.62 -14.05 -4.76
C ALA A 107 -11.56 -15.13 -4.19
N ASN A 108 -11.23 -16.40 -4.38
CA ASN A 108 -11.97 -17.55 -3.83
C ASN A 108 -11.44 -18.00 -2.46
N SER A 109 -10.42 -17.33 -1.92
CA SER A 109 -9.85 -17.67 -0.61
C SER A 109 -10.64 -17.03 0.53
N THR A 110 -10.53 -17.59 1.73
CA THR A 110 -11.10 -17.00 2.97
C THR A 110 -10.35 -15.74 3.43
N TYR A 111 -9.39 -15.25 2.64
CA TYR A 111 -8.59 -14.08 2.98
C TYR A 111 -9.30 -12.79 2.53
N PRO A 112 -9.51 -11.81 3.43
CA PRO A 112 -10.07 -10.51 3.05
C PRO A 112 -9.04 -9.66 2.28
N VAL A 113 -8.82 -10.00 1.01
CA VAL A 113 -7.93 -9.29 0.09
C VAL A 113 -8.67 -8.22 -0.71
N GLN A 114 -7.97 -7.16 -1.12
CA GLN A 114 -8.51 -6.09 -1.97
C GLN A 114 -7.57 -5.85 -3.16
N ASP A 115 -8.13 -5.53 -4.32
CA ASP A 115 -7.38 -5.16 -5.51
C ASP A 115 -7.19 -3.64 -5.60
N VAL A 116 -5.94 -3.18 -5.73
CA VAL A 116 -5.57 -1.78 -5.94
C VAL A 116 -4.75 -1.55 -7.21
N SER A 117 -4.72 -2.52 -8.13
CA SER A 117 -4.04 -2.45 -9.44
C SER A 117 -4.45 -1.23 -10.28
N HIS A 118 -5.66 -0.70 -10.06
CA HIS A 118 -6.18 0.50 -10.69
C HIS A 118 -5.31 1.76 -10.42
N LYS A 119 -4.47 1.76 -9.38
CA LYS A 119 -3.57 2.89 -9.08
C LYS A 119 -2.19 2.62 -9.65
N ASN A 120 -1.68 3.54 -10.46
CA ASN A 120 -0.34 3.45 -11.06
C ASN A 120 0.77 3.14 -10.04
N ILE A 121 0.70 3.74 -8.85
CA ILE A 121 1.69 3.55 -7.77
C ILE A 121 1.70 2.14 -7.15
N TYR A 122 0.66 1.33 -7.39
CA TYR A 122 0.52 -0.02 -6.83
C TYR A 122 0.38 -1.10 -7.90
N LYS A 123 0.72 -0.81 -9.16
CA LYS A 123 0.70 -1.79 -10.25
C LYS A 123 1.58 -3.01 -9.96
N ASP A 124 2.75 -2.77 -9.38
CA ASP A 124 3.71 -3.83 -9.03
C ASP A 124 3.30 -4.60 -7.77
N ILE A 125 2.42 -4.02 -6.94
CA ILE A 125 1.97 -4.58 -5.66
C ILE A 125 0.43 -4.46 -5.52
N PRO A 126 -0.33 -5.13 -6.41
CA PRO A 126 -1.75 -4.85 -6.59
C PRO A 126 -2.65 -5.47 -5.52
N MET A 127 -2.19 -6.47 -4.77
CA MET A 127 -2.98 -7.12 -3.74
C MET A 127 -2.79 -6.46 -2.38
N VAL A 128 -3.88 -6.14 -1.69
CA VAL A 128 -3.88 -5.51 -0.37
C VAL A 128 -4.49 -6.42 0.68
N PHE A 129 -3.85 -6.47 1.83
CA PHE A 129 -4.33 -7.18 3.01
C PHE A 129 -4.23 -6.31 4.26
N LYS A 130 -5.24 -6.40 5.15
CA LYS A 130 -5.28 -5.62 6.39
C LYS A 130 -5.07 -6.51 7.61
N VAL A 131 -4.11 -6.13 8.44
CA VAL A 131 -3.77 -6.83 9.69
C VAL A 131 -4.44 -6.11 10.87
N LYS A 132 -5.36 -6.81 11.54
CA LYS A 132 -6.13 -6.31 12.69
C LYS A 132 -6.10 -7.24 13.91
N SER A 133 -5.78 -8.51 13.72
CA SER A 133 -5.85 -9.57 14.72
C SER A 133 -4.72 -10.59 14.55
N GLU A 134 -4.50 -11.45 15.54
CA GLU A 134 -3.51 -12.54 15.46
C GLU A 134 -3.74 -13.48 14.27
N LEU A 135 -4.99 -13.82 13.96
CA LEU A 135 -5.30 -14.63 12.78
C LEU A 135 -4.86 -13.93 11.49
N SER A 136 -5.09 -12.62 11.38
CA SER A 136 -4.61 -11.85 10.24
C SER A 136 -3.09 -11.74 10.20
N MET A 137 -2.40 -11.71 11.34
CA MET A 137 -0.94 -11.77 11.40
C MET A 137 -0.41 -13.08 10.82
N ARG A 138 -0.97 -14.22 11.23
CA ARG A 138 -0.58 -15.54 10.69
C ARG A 138 -0.81 -15.62 9.18
N ARG A 139 -1.96 -15.13 8.71
CA ARG A 139 -2.27 -15.07 7.27
C ARG A 139 -1.33 -14.12 6.52
N ALA A 140 -0.95 -12.98 7.12
CA ALA A 140 0.01 -12.07 6.50
C ALA A 140 1.38 -12.72 6.34
N LYS A 141 1.85 -13.51 7.32
CA LYS A 141 3.10 -14.28 7.19
C LYS A 141 3.03 -15.32 6.07
N GLN A 142 1.90 -16.02 5.93
CA GLN A 142 1.66 -16.94 4.81
C GLN A 142 1.73 -16.21 3.46
N LEU A 143 1.04 -15.06 3.33
CA LEU A 143 1.08 -14.26 2.11
C LEU A 143 2.48 -13.72 1.80
N ILE A 144 3.28 -13.39 2.83
CA ILE A 144 4.69 -13.01 2.65
C ILE A 144 5.47 -14.20 2.08
N ALA A 145 5.33 -15.40 2.65
CA ALA A 145 5.97 -16.60 2.13
C ALA A 145 5.57 -16.86 0.67
N ASP A 146 4.27 -16.82 0.35
CA ASP A 146 3.77 -17.00 -1.02
C ASP A 146 4.39 -16.00 -2.02
N VAL A 147 4.52 -14.72 -1.63
CA VAL A 147 5.19 -13.71 -2.47
C VAL A 147 6.65 -14.11 -2.72
N MET A 148 7.37 -14.43 -1.64
CA MET A 148 8.80 -14.72 -1.72
C MET A 148 9.08 -16.00 -2.50
N ASP A 149 8.28 -17.04 -2.29
CA ASP A 149 8.36 -18.33 -2.99
C ASP A 149 8.13 -18.16 -4.49
N LYS A 150 7.14 -17.36 -4.90
CA LYS A 150 6.91 -17.04 -6.32
C LYS A 150 8.07 -16.31 -6.97
N HIS A 151 8.88 -15.61 -6.18
CA HIS A 151 10.07 -14.91 -6.65
C HIS A 151 11.37 -15.67 -6.40
N GLY A 152 11.30 -16.92 -5.91
CA GLY A 152 12.45 -17.79 -5.69
C GLY A 152 13.37 -17.34 -4.56
N LEU A 153 12.83 -16.65 -3.55
CA LEU A 153 13.59 -16.17 -2.40
C LEU A 153 13.43 -17.14 -1.23
N GLU A 154 14.55 -17.68 -0.74
CA GLU A 154 14.56 -18.55 0.42
C GLU A 154 14.55 -17.75 1.73
N GLN A 155 13.85 -18.27 2.73
CA GLN A 155 13.81 -17.68 4.05
C GLN A 155 15.15 -17.91 4.77
N GLY A 156 15.82 -16.81 5.13
CA GLY A 156 17.02 -16.83 5.97
C GLY A 156 16.70 -16.83 7.47
N LYS A 157 17.69 -16.42 8.27
CA LYS A 157 17.54 -16.31 9.73
C LYS A 157 16.71 -15.08 10.10
N ILE A 158 15.65 -15.29 10.89
CA ILE A 158 14.89 -14.18 11.47
C ILE A 158 15.70 -13.57 12.61
N ILE A 159 16.08 -12.30 12.45
CA ILE A 159 16.76 -11.54 13.50
C ILE A 159 15.70 -10.73 14.24
N PRO A 160 15.41 -11.02 15.52
CA PRO A 160 14.49 -10.23 16.30
C PRO A 160 15.10 -8.84 16.52
N HIS A 161 14.44 -7.81 16.00
CA HIS A 161 14.91 -6.44 16.11
C HIS A 161 13.73 -5.47 16.29
N ASN A 162 13.93 -4.43 17.11
CA ASN A 162 12.89 -3.46 17.43
C ASN A 162 12.88 -2.29 16.45
N TYR A 163 12.46 -2.56 15.21
CA TYR A 163 12.43 -1.56 14.15
C TYR A 163 11.53 -0.35 14.45
N ALA A 164 10.48 -0.51 15.26
CA ALA A 164 9.62 0.59 15.65
C ALA A 164 10.34 1.65 16.50
N ALA A 165 11.36 1.27 17.27
CA ALA A 165 12.15 2.21 18.05
C ALA A 165 13.09 3.05 17.16
N ASP A 166 13.70 2.42 16.16
CA ASP A 166 14.62 3.08 15.22
C ASP A 166 13.95 4.18 14.39
N LEU A 167 12.61 4.13 14.25
CA LEU A 167 11.85 5.15 13.54
C LEU A 167 11.85 6.51 14.26
N LYS A 168 12.23 6.58 15.54
CA LYS A 168 12.35 7.85 16.28
C LYS A 168 13.45 8.74 15.73
N ASP A 169 14.55 8.14 15.28
CA ASP A 169 15.72 8.84 14.75
C ASP A 169 15.66 8.99 13.23
N TYR A 170 14.52 8.66 12.60
CA TYR A 170 14.35 8.77 11.17
C TYR A 170 14.36 10.23 10.73
N VAL A 171 15.47 10.64 10.12
CA VAL A 171 15.56 11.88 9.35
C VAL A 171 15.16 11.54 7.91
N PRO A 172 14.12 12.18 7.33
CA PRO A 172 13.78 11.97 5.93
C PRO A 172 14.95 12.40 5.05
N THR A 173 15.69 11.41 4.52
CA THR A 173 16.74 11.64 3.53
C THR A 173 16.07 11.98 2.21
N GLY A 174 15.93 13.29 1.96
CA GLY A 174 15.34 13.83 0.74
C GLY A 174 14.04 14.59 0.97
N GLY A 175 14.09 15.66 1.76
CA GLY A 175 13.29 16.86 1.49
C GLY A 175 13.99 17.67 0.40
N GLY A 176 14.05 17.13 -0.81
CA GLY A 176 14.44 17.92 -1.99
C GLY A 176 13.25 18.78 -2.39
N ALA A 177 13.46 20.09 -2.43
CA ALA A 177 12.52 21.06 -2.99
C ALA A 177 12.07 20.65 -4.40
N SER A 178 10.76 20.73 -4.65
CA SER A 178 10.16 21.03 -5.97
C SER A 178 8.63 20.99 -5.81
N ASP A 179 8.03 22.16 -5.65
CA ASP A 179 6.86 22.62 -6.39
C ASP A 179 6.79 24.15 -6.15
N GLU A 180 7.89 24.82 -6.52
CA GLU A 180 7.94 26.26 -6.83
C GLU A 180 8.45 26.33 -8.27
N GLU A 181 7.71 27.06 -9.10
CA GLU A 181 7.98 27.50 -10.48
C GLU A 181 7.83 26.48 -11.63
N ASP A 182 6.68 26.57 -12.31
CA ASP A 182 6.57 26.64 -13.78
C ASP A 182 5.17 27.20 -14.13
N ASP A 183 5.06 28.53 -14.14
CA ASP A 183 4.01 29.27 -14.87
C ASP A 183 4.75 30.31 -15.73
N ASP A 184 4.82 30.02 -17.04
CA ASP A 184 5.27 30.90 -18.13
C ASP A 184 4.03 31.44 -18.84
#